data_AF-A0AAN8K8P0-F1
#
_entry.id   AF-A0AAN8K8P0-F1
#
_cell.length_a   1.000
_cell.length_b   1.000
_cell.length_c   1.000
_cell.angle_alpha   90.00
_cell.angle_beta   90.00
_cell.angle_gamma   90.00
#
_symmetry.space_group_name_H-M   'P 1'
#
loop_
_entity.id
_entity.type
_entity.pdbx_description
1 polymer ?
#
loop_
_entity_poly.entity_id
_entity_poly.type
_entity_poly.pdbx_seq_one_letter_code
_entity_poly.pdbx_strand_id
1 'polypeptide(L)'
;MSWDYKRGESLEKFIDRTIRPPTDFEDRVNHTIDQLVGYLHWMPGYSIQDVVKSGSLGKGTSILSDADADLVVFFSGYGNIFSLIGHKPNIIRDVRK
;
A
#
# COMPACT_ATOMS: atom_id res chain seq x y z
N MET A 1 -17.35 13.68 1.53
CA MET A 1 -16.47 14.44 2.45
C MET A 1 -17.11 15.81 2.68
N SER A 2 -17.79 15.98 3.82
CA SER A 2 -18.40 17.26 4.19
C SER A 2 -17.33 18.15 4.80
N TRP A 3 -16.98 19.26 4.16
CA TRP A 3 -16.07 20.26 4.70
C TRP A 3 -16.80 21.04 5.79
N ASP A 4 -16.92 20.45 6.98
CA ASP A 4 -17.53 21.08 8.15
C ASP A 4 -16.58 22.16 8.70
N TYR A 5 -16.70 23.35 8.12
CA TYR A 5 -15.88 24.53 8.41
C TYR A 5 -16.28 25.13 9.77
N LYS A 6 -15.39 25.03 10.76
CA LYS A 6 -15.56 25.67 12.07
C LYS A 6 -14.88 27.04 12.09
N ARG A 7 -15.67 28.11 12.13
CA ARG A 7 -15.15 29.49 12.26
C ARG A 7 -14.31 29.62 13.53
N GLY A 8 -13.08 30.14 13.40
CA GLY A 8 -12.15 30.36 14.51
C GLY A 8 -11.31 29.15 14.91
N GLU A 9 -11.40 28.02 14.18
CA GLU A 9 -10.52 26.86 14.35
C GLU A 9 -9.11 27.18 13.81
N SER A 10 -8.06 26.79 14.54
CA SER A 10 -6.69 26.87 14.05
C SER A 10 -6.41 25.78 13.03
N LEU A 11 -5.45 26.02 12.12
CA LEU A 11 -5.03 25.02 11.13
C LEU A 11 -4.61 23.70 11.81
N GLU A 12 -3.90 23.76 12.94
CA GLU A 12 -3.54 22.61 13.76
C GLU A 12 -4.76 21.74 14.14
N LYS A 13 -5.83 22.37 14.66
CA LYS A 13 -7.04 21.66 15.09
C LYS A 13 -7.78 21.04 13.91
N PHE A 14 -7.78 21.72 12.76
CA PHE A 14 -8.34 21.19 11.53
C PHE A 14 -7.57 19.96 11.02
N ILE A 15 -6.23 20.02 11.04
CA ILE A 15 -5.34 18.91 10.66
C ILE A 15 -5.53 17.71 11.57
N ASP A 16 -5.48 17.91 12.90
CA ASP A 16 -5.67 16.82 13.87
C ASP A 16 -7.04 16.16 13.74
N ARG A 17 -8.08 16.93 13.45
CA ARG A 17 -9.45 16.43 13.33
C ARG A 17 -9.73 15.69 12.02
N THR A 18 -9.14 16.15 10.91
CA THR A 18 -9.61 15.79 9.56
C THR A 18 -8.56 15.05 8.74
N ILE A 19 -7.28 15.27 9.01
CA ILE A 19 -6.17 14.82 8.15
C ILE A 19 -5.32 13.76 8.85
N ARG A 20 -4.99 13.97 10.14
CA ARG A 20 -4.05 13.12 10.88
C ARG A 20 -4.66 11.72 11.11
N PRO A 21 -4.00 10.64 10.64
CA PRO A 21 -4.42 9.27 10.94
C PRO A 21 -4.45 9.02 12.46
N PRO A 22 -5.38 8.18 12.95
CA PRO A 22 -5.33 7.75 14.34
C PRO A 22 -4.01 7.01 14.62
N THR A 23 -3.55 7.05 15.87
CA THR A 23 -2.20 6.60 16.24
C THR A 23 -1.94 5.12 15.91
N ASP A 24 -2.99 4.31 15.82
CA ASP A 24 -2.94 2.88 15.49
C ASP A 24 -3.12 2.57 13.99
N PHE A 25 -3.36 3.58 13.16
CA PHE A 25 -3.57 3.40 11.72
C PHE A 25 -2.33 2.85 11.03
N GLU A 26 -1.16 3.44 11.30
CA GLU A 26 0.10 3.01 10.70
C GLU A 26 0.42 1.56 11.10
N ASP A 27 0.19 1.19 12.36
CA ASP A 27 0.41 -0.17 12.86
C ASP A 27 -0.51 -1.18 12.16
N ARG A 28 -1.80 -0.87 12.03
CA ARG A 28 -2.77 -1.74 11.33
C ARG A 28 -2.43 -1.90 9.85
N VAL A 29 -2.03 -0.81 9.19
CA VAL A 29 -1.63 -0.85 7.77
C VAL A 29 -0.34 -1.64 7.60
N ASN A 30 0.67 -1.40 8.44
CA ASN A 30 1.92 -2.15 8.41
C ASN A 30 1.66 -3.64 8.65
N HIS A 31 0.85 -4.00 9.64
CA HIS A 31 0.50 -5.39 9.91
C HIS A 31 -0.21 -6.05 8.72
N THR A 32 -1.15 -5.34 8.08
CA THR A 32 -1.86 -5.85 6.90
C THR A 32 -0.92 -6.04 5.72
N ILE A 33 0.02 -5.11 5.50
CA ILE A 33 1.04 -5.24 4.46
C ILE A 33 1.96 -6.43 4.76
N ASP A 34 2.39 -6.61 6.01
CA ASP A 34 3.28 -7.71 6.39
C ASP A 34 2.61 -9.07 6.15
N GLN A 35 1.31 -9.19 6.44
CA GLN A 35 0.52 -10.39 6.10
C GLN A 35 0.45 -10.62 4.58
N LEU A 36 0.23 -9.56 3.80
CA LEU A 36 0.17 -9.64 2.33
C LEU A 36 1.53 -10.01 1.73
N VAL A 37 2.63 -9.42 2.21
CA VAL A 37 4.00 -9.74 1.82
C VAL A 37 4.31 -11.21 2.15
N GLY A 38 3.90 -11.65 3.35
CA GLY A 38 3.98 -13.06 3.73
C GLY A 38 3.26 -13.96 2.74
N TYR A 39 1.99 -13.69 2.43
CA TYR A 39 1.22 -14.45 1.44
C TYR A 39 1.90 -14.51 0.07
N LEU A 40 2.37 -13.35 -0.41
CA LEU A 40 3.06 -13.24 -1.69
C LEU A 40 4.31 -14.13 -1.73
N HIS A 41 5.14 -14.13 -0.69
CA HIS A 41 6.33 -15.00 -0.62
C HIS A 41 6.01 -16.50 -0.62
N TRP A 42 4.81 -16.91 -0.19
CA TRP A 42 4.36 -18.29 -0.20
C TRP A 42 3.53 -18.67 -1.44
N MET A 43 3.33 -17.73 -2.37
CA MET A 43 2.50 -17.96 -3.55
C MET A 43 3.12 -19.02 -4.47
N PRO A 44 2.41 -20.15 -4.72
CA PRO A 44 2.99 -21.26 -5.47
C PRO A 44 3.24 -20.87 -6.93
N GLY A 45 4.40 -21.29 -7.46
CA GLY A 45 4.79 -21.02 -8.85
C GLY A 45 5.49 -19.68 -9.07
N TYR A 46 5.65 -18.87 -8.02
CA TYR A 46 6.37 -17.60 -8.08
C TYR A 46 7.48 -17.56 -7.04
N SER A 47 8.63 -17.00 -7.41
CA SER A 47 9.70 -16.67 -6.48
C SER A 47 9.74 -15.16 -6.36
N ILE A 48 9.64 -14.63 -5.15
CA ILE A 48 9.67 -13.18 -4.89
C ILE A 48 10.99 -12.85 -4.23
N GLN A 49 11.71 -11.89 -4.83
CA GLN A 49 12.98 -11.38 -4.34
C GLN A 49 12.77 -10.33 -3.25
N ASP A 50 11.83 -9.41 -3.46
CA ASP A 50 11.58 -8.31 -2.55
C ASP A 50 10.18 -7.71 -2.76
N VAL A 51 9.64 -7.05 -1.74
CA VAL A 51 8.41 -6.28 -1.82
C VAL A 51 8.61 -4.92 -1.15
N VAL A 52 8.44 -3.85 -1.93
CA VAL A 52 8.68 -2.48 -1.48
C VAL A 52 7.37 -1.72 -1.35
N LYS A 53 7.17 -1.10 -0.18
CA LYS A 53 6.10 -0.12 0.07
C LYS A 53 6.38 1.15 -0.72
N SER A 54 5.45 1.52 -1.58
CA SER A 54 5.46 2.74 -2.40
C SER A 54 4.23 3.60 -2.05
N GLY A 55 4.04 4.70 -2.77
CA GLY A 55 2.86 5.57 -2.59
C GLY A 55 2.92 6.45 -1.33
N SER A 56 1.76 6.97 -0.92
CA SER A 56 1.60 7.92 0.21
C SER A 56 1.86 7.26 1.57
N LEU A 57 1.62 5.95 1.67
CA LEU A 57 1.93 5.14 2.84
C LEU A 57 3.42 4.92 3.04
N GLY A 58 4.18 4.68 1.95
CA GLY A 58 5.65 4.60 2.03
C GLY A 58 6.35 5.93 2.37
N LYS A 59 5.63 7.06 2.26
CA LYS A 59 6.16 8.42 2.46
C LYS A 59 5.69 9.11 3.74
N GLY A 60 4.80 8.48 4.52
CA GLY A 60 4.26 9.06 5.76
C GLY A 60 3.28 10.23 5.54
N THR A 61 2.64 10.31 4.37
CA THR A 61 1.71 11.40 4.01
C THR A 61 0.27 10.91 3.85
N SER A 62 -0.10 9.83 4.53
CA SER A 62 -1.42 9.23 4.39
C SER A 62 -2.49 10.06 5.08
N ILE A 63 -3.57 10.34 4.34
CA ILE A 63 -4.74 11.10 4.82
C ILE A 63 -5.88 10.10 5.08
N LEU A 64 -6.61 10.34 6.16
CA LEU A 64 -7.59 9.49 6.86
C LEU A 64 -8.61 8.66 6.05
N SER A 65 -8.79 8.87 4.74
CA SER A 65 -9.89 8.23 3.99
C SER A 65 -9.55 7.63 2.63
N ASP A 66 -8.30 7.74 2.15
CA ASP A 66 -7.94 7.27 0.79
C ASP A 66 -6.43 6.94 0.70
N ALA A 67 -5.90 6.30 1.75
CA ALA A 67 -4.51 5.89 1.76
C ALA A 67 -4.32 4.64 0.88
N ASP A 68 -4.06 4.88 -0.41
CA ASP A 68 -3.67 3.82 -1.33
C ASP A 68 -2.28 3.27 -0.96
N ALA A 69 -2.22 1.96 -0.73
CA ALA A 69 -0.96 1.23 -0.52
C ALA A 69 -0.47 0.70 -1.86
N ASP A 70 0.49 1.39 -2.48
CA ASP A 70 1.16 0.86 -3.66
C ASP A 70 2.27 -0.10 -3.22
N LEU A 71 2.21 -1.36 -3.67
CA LEU A 71 3.28 -2.32 -3.44
C LEU A 71 3.98 -2.65 -4.76
N VAL A 72 5.31 -2.55 -4.77
CA VAL A 72 6.14 -2.99 -5.89
C VAL A 72 6.71 -4.35 -5.53
N VAL A 73 6.32 -5.38 -6.28
CA VAL A 73 6.73 -6.77 -6.07
C VAL A 73 7.80 -7.15 -7.09
N PHE A 74 8.97 -7.56 -6.61
CA PHE A 74 10.09 -8.00 -7.44
C PHE A 74 10.08 -9.53 -7.55
N PHE A 75 9.83 -10.04 -8.75
CA PHE A 75 9.84 -11.48 -9.01
C PHE A 75 11.21 -11.96 -9.46
N SER A 76 11.69 -13.05 -8.87
CA SER A 76 12.85 -13.80 -9.35
C SER A 76 12.47 -14.65 -10.57
N GLY A 77 13.45 -15.00 -11.41
CA GLY A 77 13.26 -15.91 -12.54
C GLY A 77 12.84 -15.24 -13.86
N TYR A 78 12.60 -13.93 -13.87
CA TYR A 78 12.39 -13.15 -15.09
C TYR A 78 13.69 -12.43 -15.48
N GLY A 79 14.41 -12.97 -16.48
CA GLY A 79 15.70 -12.43 -16.91
C GLY A 79 15.63 -11.14 -17.73
N ASN A 80 14.44 -10.74 -18.20
CA ASN A 80 14.24 -9.48 -18.90
C ASN A 80 12.79 -8.99 -18.78
N ILE A 81 12.56 -7.71 -19.10
CA ILE A 81 11.26 -7.08 -18.97
C ILE A 81 10.17 -7.72 -19.84
N PHE A 82 10.51 -8.21 -21.03
CA PHE A 82 9.55 -8.87 -21.93
C PHE A 82 9.03 -10.18 -21.34
N SER A 83 9.90 -10.95 -20.67
CA SER A 83 9.49 -12.19 -19.99
C SER A 83 8.50 -11.91 -18.86
N LEU A 84 8.71 -10.84 -18.08
CA LEU A 84 7.79 -10.41 -17.05
C LEU A 84 6.46 -9.91 -17.64
N ILE A 85 6.51 -9.08 -18.68
CA ILE A 85 5.32 -8.56 -19.37
C ILE A 85 4.48 -9.70 -19.95
N GLY A 86 5.11 -10.71 -20.55
CA GLY A 86 4.41 -11.88 -21.09
C GLY A 86 3.69 -12.71 -20.02
N HIS A 87 4.24 -12.78 -18.80
CA HIS A 87 3.63 -13.53 -17.68
C HIS A 87 2.71 -12.68 -16.80
N LYS A 88 2.74 -11.35 -16.93
CA LYS A 88 1.92 -10.40 -16.15
C LYS A 88 0.44 -10.79 -16.09
N PRO A 89 -0.25 -11.23 -17.17
CA PRO A 89 -1.66 -11.63 -17.07
C PRO A 89 -1.89 -12.79 -16.11
N ASN A 90 -0.97 -13.77 -16.08
CA ASN A 90 -1.06 -14.92 -15.17
C ASN A 90 -0.79 -14.50 -13.73
N ILE A 91 0.26 -13.69 -13.51
CA ILE A 91 0.60 -13.13 -12.19
C ILE A 91 -0.61 -12.40 -11.60
N ILE A 92 -1.21 -11.48 -12.35
CA ILE A 92 -2.36 -10.69 -11.88
C ILE A 92 -3.59 -11.57 -11.63
N ARG A 93 -3.82 -12.59 -12.47
CA ARG A 93 -4.90 -13.55 -12.25
C ARG A 93 -4.71 -14.34 -10.95
N ASP A 94 -3.49 -14.79 -10.69
CA ASP A 94 -3.20 -15.65 -9.55
C ASP A 94 -3.14 -14.87 -8.23
N VAL A 95 -2.68 -13.61 -8.25
CA VAL A 95 -2.73 -12.68 -7.09
C VAL A 95 -4.15 -12.28 -6.72
N ARG A 96 -5.11 -12.30 -7.66
CA ARG A 96 -6.52 -11.95 -7.42
C ARG A 96 -7.35 -13.08 -6.79
N LYS A 97 -6.78 -14.28 -6.61
CA LYS A 97 -7.42 -15.42 -5.94
C LYS A 97 -7.22 -15.33 -4.44
#